data_AF-A0A431PK08-F1
#
_entry.id   AF-A0A431PK08-F1
#
_cell.length_a   1.000
_cell.length_b   1.000
_cell.length_c   1.000
_cell.angle_alpha   90.00
_cell.angle_beta   90.00
_cell.angle_gamma   90.00
#
_symmetry.space_group_name_H-M   'P 1'
#
loop_
_entity.id
_entity.type
_entity.pdbx_description
1 polymer ?
#
loop_
_entity_poly.entity_id
_entity_poly.type
_entity_poly.pdbx_seq_one_letter_code
_entity_poly.pdbx_strand_id
1 'polypeptide(L)' 'MDAISARAAGALAERERIATILDLPEASGREALARHLALKTDFDPKAAAIALAAAPKGRSAASLDYEAGAAAARALLK' A
#
# COMPACT_ATOMS: atom_id res chain seq x y z
N MET A 1 11.08 -10.87 32.39
CA MET A 1 9.96 -10.25 31.67
C MET A 1 8.71 -11.06 31.95
N ASP A 2 7.68 -10.45 32.53
CA ASP A 2 6.38 -11.12 32.68
C ASP A 2 5.62 -11.19 31.35
N ALA A 3 4.57 -12.02 31.28
CA ALA A 3 3.81 -12.25 30.05
C ALA A 3 3.03 -11.02 29.55
N ILE A 4 2.68 -10.08 30.44
CA ILE A 4 2.00 -8.84 30.05
C ILE A 4 2.99 -7.93 29.34
N SER A 5 4.17 -7.75 29.93
CA SER A 5 5.27 -6.95 29.38
C SER A 5 5.77 -7.51 28.04
N ALA A 6 5.85 -8.83 27.89
CA ALA A 6 6.23 -9.47 26.62
C ALA A 6 5.19 -9.21 25.50
N ARG A 7 3.89 -9.30 25.81
CA ARG A 7 2.81 -9.00 24.84
C ARG A 7 2.79 -7.53 24.45
N ALA A 8 2.99 -6.63 25.40
CA ALA A 8 3.05 -5.19 25.13
C ALA A 8 4.22 -4.84 24.21
N ALA A 9 5.40 -5.42 24.44
CA ALA A 9 6.57 -5.25 23.58
C ALA A 9 6.31 -5.77 22.15
N GLY A 10 5.72 -6.95 22.01
CA GLY A 10 5.34 -7.48 20.70
C GLY A 10 4.34 -6.60 19.95
N ALA A 11 3.32 -6.09 20.66
CA ALA A 11 2.34 -5.18 20.07
C ALA A 11 2.95 -3.84 19.63
N LEU A 12 3.95 -3.34 20.37
CA LEU A 12 4.68 -2.13 19.97
C LEU A 12 5.53 -2.38 18.72
N ALA A 13 6.32 -3.45 18.71
CA ALA A 13 7.16 -3.82 17.57
C ALA A 13 6.32 -4.02 16.29
N GLU A 14 5.15 -4.64 16.42
CA GLU A 14 4.25 -4.83 15.28
C GLU A 14 3.66 -3.51 14.77
N ARG A 15 3.26 -2.59 15.67
CA ARG A 15 2.80 -1.25 15.27
C ARG A 15 3.90 -0.45 14.57
N GLU A 16 5.14 -0.52 15.07
CA GLU A 16 6.29 0.14 14.45
C GLU A 16 6.58 -0.43 13.06
N ARG A 17 6.51 -1.76 12.89
CA ARG A 17 6.66 -2.42 11.58
C ARG A 17 5.59 -1.95 10.60
N ILE A 18 4.32 -1.97 11.00
CA ILE A 18 3.19 -1.52 10.19
C ILE A 18 3.36 -0.06 9.77
N ALA A 19 3.63 0.83 10.73
CA ALA A 19 3.82 2.25 10.46
C ALA A 19 4.96 2.47 9.45
N THR A 20 6.09 1.81 9.67
CA THR A 20 7.25 1.91 8.77
C THR A 20 6.89 1.53 7.34
N ILE A 21 6.13 0.44 7.11
CA ILE A 21 5.71 0.02 5.76
C ILE A 21 4.78 1.04 5.11
N LEU A 22 3.84 1.62 5.87
CA LEU A 22 2.89 2.59 5.35
C LEU A 22 3.55 3.93 5.00
N ASP A 23 4.62 4.29 5.70
CA ASP A 23 5.37 5.54 5.52
C ASP A 23 6.50 5.44 4.47
N LEU A 24 6.71 4.27 3.84
CA LEU A 24 7.70 4.12 2.79
C LEU A 24 7.43 5.06 1.61
N PRO A 25 8.43 5.76 1.07
CA PRO A 25 8.27 6.61 -0.14
C PRO A 25 7.67 5.85 -1.33
N GLU A 26 8.00 4.56 -1.48
CA GLU A 26 7.52 3.69 -2.54
C GLU A 26 6.01 3.41 -2.47
N ALA A 27 5.40 3.58 -1.29
CA ALA A 27 3.96 3.43 -1.08
C ALA A 27 3.13 4.46 -1.84
N SER A 28 3.73 5.60 -2.22
CA SER A 28 3.03 6.64 -2.99
C SER A 28 2.59 6.15 -4.37
N GLY A 29 1.28 6.21 -4.62
CA GLY A 29 0.61 5.64 -5.78
C GLY A 29 0.42 4.12 -5.69
N ARG A 30 0.66 3.52 -4.52
CA ARG A 30 0.57 2.06 -4.25
C ARG A 30 -0.02 1.78 -2.86
N GLU A 31 -0.82 2.69 -2.34
CA GLU A 31 -1.29 2.70 -0.95
C GLU A 31 -2.14 1.47 -0.63
N ALA A 32 -2.86 0.92 -1.62
CA ALA A 32 -3.60 -0.32 -1.46
C ALA A 32 -2.67 -1.53 -1.24
N LEU A 33 -1.58 -1.62 -1.99
CA LEU A 33 -0.58 -2.68 -1.85
C LEU A 33 0.19 -2.50 -0.53
N ALA A 34 0.61 -1.28 -0.19
CA ALA A 34 1.29 -1.00 1.07
C ALA A 34 0.44 -1.43 2.29
N ARG A 35 -0.87 -1.11 2.28
CA ARG A 35 -1.80 -1.57 3.33
C ARG A 35 -1.94 -3.08 3.39
N HIS A 36 -1.96 -3.75 2.24
CA HIS A 36 -2.00 -5.22 2.20
C HIS A 36 -0.73 -5.81 2.85
N LEU A 37 0.45 -5.35 2.45
CA LEU A 37 1.72 -5.83 3.00
C LEU A 37 1.85 -5.53 4.51
N ALA A 38 1.39 -4.38 4.97
CA ALA A 38 1.47 -4.03 6.39
C ALA A 38 0.49 -4.86 7.24
N LEU A 39 -0.76 -5.01 6.80
CA LEU A 39 -1.85 -5.50 7.65
C LEU A 39 -2.25 -6.97 7.40
N LYS A 40 -1.77 -7.58 6.32
CA LYS A 40 -2.17 -8.93 5.90
C LYS A 40 -0.99 -9.88 5.71
N THR A 41 0.24 -9.40 5.87
CA THR A 41 1.45 -10.22 5.77
C THR A 41 2.46 -9.84 6.84
N ASP A 42 3.47 -10.69 7.01
CA ASP A 42 4.57 -10.52 7.97
C ASP A 42 5.83 -9.96 7.30
N PHE A 43 5.67 -9.18 6.21
CA PHE A 43 6.82 -8.58 5.53
C PHE A 43 7.57 -7.63 6.48
N ASP A 44 8.89 -7.70 6.49
CA ASP A 44 9.68 -6.64 7.08
C ASP A 44 9.66 -5.38 6.18
N PRO A 45 9.97 -4.18 6.71
CA PRO A 45 9.89 -2.95 5.94
C PRO A 45 10.78 -2.91 4.69
N LYS A 46 11.96 -3.55 4.72
CA LYS A 46 12.88 -3.57 3.58
C LYS A 46 12.34 -4.45 2.45
N ALA A 47 11.82 -5.64 2.79
CA ALA A 47 11.16 -6.50 1.80
C ALA A 47 9.92 -5.82 1.18
N ALA A 48 9.14 -5.11 2.01
CA ALA A 48 7.99 -4.34 1.53
C ALA A 48 8.39 -3.22 0.55
N ALA A 49 9.47 -2.49 0.85
CA ALA A 49 9.99 -1.44 -0.03
C ALA A 49 10.38 -1.99 -1.42
N ILE A 50 11.08 -3.13 -1.45
CA ILE A 50 11.45 -3.80 -2.71
C ILE A 50 10.20 -4.22 -3.50
N ALA A 51 9.21 -4.80 -2.84
CA ALA A 51 7.96 -5.22 -3.47
C ALA A 51 7.18 -4.02 -4.03
N LEU A 52 7.09 -2.92 -3.27
CA LEU A 52 6.43 -1.69 -3.70
C LEU A 52 7.16 -1.05 -4.88
N ALA A 53 8.49 -0.99 -4.87
CA ALA A 53 9.28 -0.44 -5.97
C ALA A 53 9.06 -1.20 -7.29
N ALA A 54 8.94 -2.53 -7.22
CA ALA A 54 8.71 -3.38 -8.40
C ALA A 54 7.27 -3.30 -8.93
N ALA A 55 6.30 -2.89 -8.12
CA ALA A 55 4.91 -2.85 -8.51
C ALA A 55 4.59 -1.63 -9.40
N PRO A 56 3.65 -1.73 -10.35
CA PRO A 56 3.11 -0.57 -11.04
C PRO A 56 2.36 0.34 -10.06
N LYS A 57 2.36 1.64 -10.32
CA LYS A 57 1.45 2.56 -9.60
C LYS A 57 0.01 2.21 -9.96
N GLY A 58 -0.86 2.20 -8.96
CA GLY A 58 -2.29 1.99 -9.14
C GLY A 58 -2.90 3.09 -9.99
N ARG A 59 -3.89 2.73 -10.81
CA ARG A 59 -4.77 3.70 -11.45
C ARG A 59 -5.75 4.22 -10.41
N SER A 60 -5.75 5.54 -10.18
CA SER A 60 -6.75 6.19 -9.33
C SER A 60 -8.16 5.94 -9.89
N ALA A 61 -9.16 5.77 -9.03
CA ALA A 61 -10.56 5.69 -9.48
C ALA A 61 -10.95 6.89 -10.36
N ALA A 62 -10.41 8.08 -10.06
CA ALA A 62 -10.61 9.28 -10.87
C ALA A 62 -10.04 9.17 -12.30
N SER A 63 -9.04 8.31 -12.53
CA SER A 63 -8.50 8.05 -13.87
C SER A 63 -9.38 7.11 -14.70
N LEU A 64 -10.23 6.30 -14.07
CA LEU A 64 -11.16 5.41 -14.77
C LEU A 64 -12.37 6.19 -15.31
N ASP A 65 -12.86 7.17 -14.55
CA ASP A 65 -14.02 8.00 -14.94
C ASP A 65 -13.68 8.89 -16.14
N TYR A 66 -12.45 9.44 -16.19
CA TYR A 66 -12.00 10.28 -17.30
C TYR A 66 -11.77 9.46 -18.59
N GLU A 67 -11.19 8.25 -18.51
CA GLU A 67 -11.00 7.37 -19.66
C GLU A 67 -12.34 6.87 -20.23
N ALA A 68 -13.30 6.52 -19.38
CA ALA A 68 -14.63 6.11 -19.84
C ALA A 68 -15.35 7.25 -20.58
N GLY A 69 -15.29 8.47 -20.04
CA GLY A 69 -15.83 9.67 -20.70
C GLY A 69 -15.10 10.01 -22.00
N ALA A 70 -13.78 9.92 -22.02
CA ALA A 70 -12.96 10.20 -23.21
C ALA A 70 -13.15 9.15 -24.32
N ALA A 71 -13.33 7.88 -23.96
CA ALA A 71 -13.65 6.81 -24.89
C ALA A 71 -15.03 7.01 -25.54
N ALA A 72 -16.03 7.40 -24.76
CA ALA A 72 -17.36 7.75 -25.27
C ALA A 72 -17.31 8.96 -26.23
N ALA A 73 -16.56 10.00 -25.87
CA ALA A 73 -16.38 11.18 -26.72
C ALA A 73 -15.67 10.87 -28.04
N ARG A 74 -14.63 10.01 -28.02
CA ARG A 74 -13.93 9.56 -29.24
C ARG A 74 -14.81 8.69 -30.15
N ALA A 75 -15.77 7.95 -29.59
CA ALA A 75 -16.69 7.13 -30.37
C ALA A 75 -17.71 7.97 -31.15
N LEU A 76 -18.04 9.17 -30.68
CA LEU A 76 -18.96 10.11 -31.34
C LEU A 76 -18.32 10.94 -32.47
N LEU A 77 -16.99 10.93 -32.58
CA LEU A 77 -16.22 11.69 -33.58
C LEU A 77 -15.80 10.83 -34.80
N LYS A 78 -16.33 9.61 -34.91
CA LYS A 78 -16.13 8.69 -36.03
C LYS A 78 -17.44 8.54 -36.79
#